data_AF-A0A8X6K789-F1
#
_entry.id   AF-A0A8X6K789-F1
#
_cell.length_a   1.000
_cell.length_b   1.000
_cell.length_c   1.000
_cell.angle_alpha   90.00
_cell.angle_beta   90.00
_cell.angle_gamma   90.00
#
_symmetry.space_group_name_H-M   'P 1'
#
loop_
_entity.id
_entity.type
_entity.pdbx_description
1 polymer ?
#
loop_
_entity_poly.entity_id
_entity_poly.type
_entity_poly.pdbx_seq_one_letter_code
_entity_poly.pdbx_strand_id
1 'polypeptide(L)'
;MFRGARKEELILIADELGEIINPEMKVLDLKNLILNSDKYKTDKVFIDDYLDSIIADRKSKEEQERLTEQSKLEIEKIKLEQIKLEIELGKINLERVKLDSQRDSNDLQRINPETNQTSIENFIQSVRTYLFRFLKNKRDGIYFSLL
;
A
#
# COMPACT_ATOMS: atom_id res chain seq x y z
N MET A 1 -41.27 -14.48 -22.19
CA MET A 1 -41.50 -13.05 -21.96
C MET A 1 -40.94 -12.63 -20.61
N PHE A 2 -41.72 -12.28 -19.57
CA PHE A 2 -41.24 -11.42 -18.47
C PHE A 2 -40.33 -12.05 -17.38
N ARG A 3 -39.48 -13.04 -17.69
CA ARG A 3 -38.57 -13.61 -16.68
C ARG A 3 -37.46 -12.62 -16.35
N GLY A 4 -37.29 -12.31 -15.06
CA GLY A 4 -36.24 -11.39 -14.60
C GLY A 4 -36.57 -9.91 -14.80
N ALA A 5 -37.75 -9.59 -15.34
CA ALA A 5 -38.25 -8.23 -15.45
C ALA A 5 -38.68 -7.66 -14.09
N ARG A 6 -38.26 -6.44 -13.79
CA ARG A 6 -38.65 -5.63 -12.62
C ARG A 6 -39.93 -4.85 -12.91
N LYS A 7 -40.55 -4.33 -11.85
CA LYS A 7 -41.77 -3.51 -11.99
C LYS A 7 -41.53 -2.28 -12.88
N GLU A 8 -40.39 -1.60 -12.72
CA GLU A 8 -40.05 -0.42 -13.54
C GLU A 8 -39.95 -0.76 -15.03
N GLU A 9 -39.35 -1.91 -15.38
CA GLU A 9 -39.18 -2.35 -16.77
C GLU A 9 -40.53 -2.71 -17.41
N LEU A 10 -41.43 -3.32 -16.64
CA LEU A 10 -42.80 -3.59 -17.10
C LEU A 10 -43.61 -2.30 -17.30
N ILE A 11 -43.43 -1.31 -16.42
CA ILE A 11 -44.04 0.01 -16.58
C ILE A 11 -43.53 0.65 -17.89
N LEU A 12 -42.23 0.60 -18.14
CA LEU A 12 -41.64 1.15 -19.37
C LEU A 12 -42.21 0.49 -20.63
N ILE A 13 -42.36 -0.84 -20.64
CA ILE A 13 -42.97 -1.55 -21.77
C ILE A 13 -44.44 -1.19 -21.93
N ALA A 14 -45.21 -1.10 -20.84
CA ALA A 14 -46.62 -0.70 -20.92
C ALA A 14 -46.77 0.73 -21.47
N ASP A 15 -45.84 1.63 -21.13
CA ASP A 15 -45.85 3.03 -21.57
C ASP A 15 -45.50 3.13 -23.06
N GLU A 16 -44.51 2.35 -23.51
CA GLU A 16 -44.13 2.21 -24.93
C GLU A 16 -45.30 1.67 -25.78
N LEU A 17 -46.08 0.75 -25.21
CA LEU A 17 -47.30 0.24 -25.83
C LEU A 17 -48.46 1.27 -25.80
N GLY A 18 -48.31 2.39 -25.09
CA GLY A 18 -49.33 3.42 -24.93
C GLY A 18 -50.51 2.98 -24.06
N GLU A 19 -50.28 2.02 -23.16
CA GLU A 19 -51.27 1.59 -22.18
C GLU A 19 -51.37 2.58 -21.02
N ILE A 20 -52.54 2.70 -20.41
CA ILE A 20 -52.73 3.61 -19.27
C ILE A 20 -52.16 2.96 -18.00
N ILE A 21 -51.13 3.58 -17.42
CA ILE A 21 -50.46 3.06 -16.24
C ILE A 21 -50.89 3.80 -14.97
N ASN A 22 -51.20 3.04 -13.93
CA ASN A 22 -51.30 3.50 -12.56
C ASN A 22 -50.06 3.02 -11.77
N PRO A 23 -49.30 3.91 -11.11
CA PRO A 23 -48.12 3.55 -10.31
C PRO A 23 -48.37 2.46 -9.25
N GLU A 24 -49.59 2.37 -8.74
CA GLU A 24 -50.00 1.39 -7.72
C GLU A 24 -50.32 0.00 -8.30
N MET A 25 -50.32 -0.17 -9.62
CA MET A 25 -50.55 -1.48 -10.23
C MET A 25 -49.55 -2.53 -9.75
N LYS A 26 -50.04 -3.76 -9.54
CA LYS A 26 -49.18 -4.88 -9.18
C LYS A 26 -48.49 -5.40 -10.44
N VAL A 27 -47.35 -6.08 -10.24
CA VAL A 27 -46.58 -6.71 -11.32
C VAL A 27 -47.43 -7.67 -12.15
N LEU A 28 -48.36 -8.40 -11.53
CA LEU A 28 -49.25 -9.31 -12.25
C LEU A 28 -50.21 -8.55 -13.16
N ASP A 29 -50.78 -7.43 -12.68
CA ASP A 29 -51.71 -6.60 -13.44
C ASP A 29 -51.02 -5.96 -14.65
N LEU A 30 -49.79 -5.45 -14.45
CA LEU A 30 -48.95 -4.93 -15.54
C LEU A 30 -48.65 -5.98 -16.61
N LYS A 31 -48.31 -7.21 -16.20
CA LYS A 31 -48.08 -8.32 -17.15
C LYS A 31 -49.35 -8.63 -17.95
N ASN A 32 -50.50 -8.67 -17.28
CA ASN A 32 -51.77 -8.93 -17.95
C ASN A 32 -52.13 -7.80 -18.92
N LEU A 33 -51.91 -6.54 -18.53
CA LEU A 33 -52.14 -5.37 -19.37
C LEU A 33 -51.32 -5.45 -20.67
N ILE A 34 -50.01 -5.69 -20.55
CA ILE A 34 -49.10 -5.83 -21.70
C ILE A 34 -49.53 -7.00 -22.60
N LEU A 35 -49.80 -8.19 -22.03
CA LEU A 35 -50.18 -9.36 -22.82
C LEU A 35 -51.50 -9.18 -23.57
N ASN A 36 -52.40 -8.34 -23.05
CA ASN A 36 -53.69 -8.06 -23.65
C ASN A 36 -53.65 -6.92 -24.68
N SER A 37 -52.58 -6.12 -24.71
CA SER A 37 -52.39 -5.02 -25.65
C SER A 37 -52.40 -5.50 -27.10
N ASP A 38 -53.13 -4.80 -27.96
CA ASP A 38 -53.19 -5.11 -29.39
C ASP A 38 -51.82 -4.90 -30.07
N LYS A 39 -51.05 -3.90 -29.61
CA LYS A 39 -49.70 -3.65 -30.13
C LYS A 39 -48.75 -4.80 -29.77
N TYR A 40 -48.83 -5.29 -28.54
CA TYR A 40 -48.02 -6.44 -28.12
C TYR A 40 -48.37 -7.71 -28.90
N LYS A 41 -49.67 -7.98 -29.12
CA LYS A 41 -50.09 -9.14 -29.94
C LYS A 41 -49.63 -9.02 -31.39
N THR A 42 -49.60 -7.80 -31.92
CA THR A 42 -49.19 -7.52 -33.30
C THR A 42 -47.69 -7.70 -33.49
N ASP A 43 -46.87 -7.19 -32.56
CA ASP A 43 -45.41 -7.20 -32.68
C ASP A 43 -44.73 -7.84 -31.46
N LYS A 44 -45.19 -9.05 -31.13
CA LYS A 44 -44.73 -9.76 -29.92
C LYS A 44 -43.23 -9.97 -29.87
N VAL A 45 -42.63 -10.33 -31.01
CA VAL A 45 -41.20 -10.68 -31.07
C VAL A 45 -40.35 -9.46 -30.77
N PHE A 46 -40.66 -8.31 -31.38
CA PHE A 46 -39.95 -7.06 -31.12
C PHE A 46 -40.04 -6.65 -29.65
N ILE A 47 -41.22 -6.73 -29.05
CA ILE A 47 -41.40 -6.34 -27.64
C ILE A 47 -40.70 -7.31 -26.68
N ASP A 48 -40.71 -8.61 -26.98
CA ASP A 48 -39.94 -9.61 -26.24
C ASP A 48 -38.43 -9.28 -26.30
N ASP A 49 -37.88 -9.05 -27.49
CA ASP A 49 -36.46 -8.72 -27.71
C ASP A 49 -36.07 -7.37 -27.07
N TYR A 50 -36.96 -6.38 -27.13
CA TYR A 50 -36.74 -5.07 -26.51
C TYR A 50 -36.68 -5.19 -24.98
N LEU A 51 -37.59 -5.94 -24.37
CA LEU A 51 -37.55 -6.21 -22.93
C LEU A 51 -36.28 -6.97 -22.53
N ASP A 52 -35.88 -7.98 -23.32
CA ASP A 52 -34.66 -8.73 -23.05
C ASP A 52 -33.41 -7.82 -23.14
N SER A 53 -33.38 -6.87 -24.07
CA SER A 53 -32.33 -5.84 -24.16
C SER A 53 -32.27 -4.97 -22.90
N ILE A 54 -33.41 -4.46 -22.42
CA ILE A 54 -33.48 -3.63 -21.20
C ILE A 54 -32.94 -4.41 -19.99
N ILE A 55 -33.34 -5.67 -19.84
CA ILE A 55 -32.91 -6.54 -18.74
C ILE A 55 -31.41 -6.82 -18.85
N ALA A 56 -30.90 -7.06 -20.06
CA ALA A 56 -29.48 -7.32 -20.30
C ALA A 56 -28.62 -6.10 -19.97
N ASP A 57 -29.03 -4.92 -20.42
CA ASP A 57 -28.34 -3.65 -20.16
C ASP A 57 -28.27 -3.36 -18.65
N ARG A 58 -29.39 -3.54 -17.94
CA ARG A 58 -29.41 -3.38 -16.48
C ARG A 58 -28.44 -4.33 -15.80
N LYS A 59 -28.48 -5.62 -16.14
CA LYS A 59 -27.59 -6.63 -15.53
C LYS A 59 -26.12 -6.33 -15.83
N SER A 60 -25.81 -5.89 -17.05
CA SER A 60 -24.45 -5.51 -17.44
C SER A 60 -23.97 -4.32 -16.62
N LYS A 61 -24.81 -3.30 -16.43
CA LYS A 61 -24.49 -2.13 -15.60
C LYS A 61 -24.27 -2.51 -14.14
N GLU A 62 -25.15 -3.33 -13.57
CA GLU A 62 -25.03 -3.81 -12.19
C GLU A 62 -23.74 -4.62 -11.97
N GLU A 63 -23.37 -5.47 -12.93
CA GLU A 63 -22.11 -6.21 -12.87
C GLU A 63 -20.89 -5.29 -12.95
N GLN A 64 -20.93 -4.30 -13.85
CA GLN A 64 -19.85 -3.32 -14.00
C GLN A 64 -19.67 -2.47 -12.73
N GLU A 65 -20.77 -2.05 -12.10
CA GLU A 65 -20.75 -1.33 -10.83
C GLU A 65 -20.13 -2.20 -9.72
N ARG A 66 -20.52 -3.48 -9.64
CA ARG A 66 -19.96 -4.44 -8.68
C ARG A 66 -18.46 -4.64 -8.85
N LEU A 67 -17.99 -4.84 -10.09
CA LEU A 67 -16.57 -5.00 -10.40
C LEU A 67 -15.77 -3.74 -10.05
N THR A 68 -16.35 -2.57 -10.32
CA THR A 68 -15.74 -1.27 -10.00
C THR A 68 -15.62 -1.09 -8.48
N GLU A 69 -16.65 -1.43 -7.72
CA GLU A 69 -16.64 -1.36 -6.26
C GLU A 69 -15.65 -2.36 -5.66
N GLN A 70 -15.60 -3.59 -6.17
CA GLN A 70 -14.63 -4.59 -5.75
C GLN A 70 -13.19 -4.12 -5.99
N SER A 71 -12.92 -3.53 -7.16
CA SER A 71 -11.61 -2.98 -7.50
C SER A 71 -11.20 -1.84 -6.57
N LYS A 72 -12.15 -0.95 -6.21
CA LYS A 72 -11.90 0.13 -5.24
C LYS A 72 -11.51 -0.42 -3.87
N LEU A 73 -12.23 -1.43 -3.37
CA LEU A 73 -11.94 -2.07 -2.10
C LEU A 73 -10.58 -2.75 -2.10
N GLU A 74 -10.19 -3.40 -3.20
CA GLU A 74 -8.89 -4.04 -3.33
C GLU A 74 -7.74 -3.02 -3.32
N ILE A 75 -7.90 -1.91 -4.04
CA ILE A 75 -6.94 -0.79 -4.01
C ILE A 75 -6.80 -0.22 -2.59
N GLU A 76 -7.91 -0.06 -1.87
CA GLU A 76 -7.88 0.45 -0.49
C GLU A 76 -7.17 -0.52 0.47
N LYS A 77 -7.39 -1.83 0.33
CA LYS A 77 -6.65 -2.85 1.10
C LYS A 77 -5.15 -2.75 0.86
N ILE A 78 -4.72 -2.65 -0.40
CA ILE A 78 -3.31 -2.52 -0.77
C ILE A 78 -2.71 -1.26 -0.14
N LYS A 79 -3.41 -0.12 -0.22
CA LYS A 79 -2.96 1.14 0.41
C LYS A 79 -2.80 1.01 1.92
N LEU A 80 -3.77 0.38 2.60
CA LEU A 80 -3.70 0.14 4.04
C LEU A 80 -2.52 -0.75 4.41
N GLU A 81 -2.23 -1.77 3.61
CA GLU A 81 -1.09 -2.66 3.83
C GLU A 81 0.25 -1.93 3.62
N GLN A 82 0.36 -1.09 2.59
CA GLN A 82 1.53 -0.24 2.36
C GLN A 82 1.79 0.69 3.55
N ILE A 83 0.76 1.37 4.06
CA ILE A 83 0.88 2.25 5.23
C ILE A 83 1.35 1.47 6.47
N LYS A 84 0.83 0.25 6.69
CA LYS A 84 1.27 -0.59 7.81
C LYS A 84 2.76 -0.94 7.71
N LEU A 85 3.22 -1.34 6.52
CA LEU A 85 4.63 -1.64 6.27
C LEU A 85 5.52 -0.42 6.48
N GLU A 86 5.10 0.76 6.00
CA GLU A 86 5.83 2.00 6.19
C GLU A 86 5.97 2.39 7.67
N ILE A 87 4.90 2.22 8.45
CA ILE A 87 4.94 2.42 9.91
C ILE A 87 5.91 1.44 10.57
N GLU A 88 5.91 0.17 10.16
CA GLU A 88 6.80 -0.84 10.73
C GLU A 88 8.28 -0.55 10.41
N LEU A 89 8.58 -0.17 9.16
CA LEU A 89 9.92 0.29 8.78
C LEU A 89 10.36 1.52 9.58
N GLY A 90 9.44 2.47 9.79
CA GLY A 90 9.69 3.64 10.64
C GLY A 90 10.08 3.26 12.07
N LYS A 91 9.39 2.27 12.67
CA LYS A 91 9.71 1.77 14.02
C LYS A 91 11.10 1.12 14.07
N ILE A 92 11.42 0.24 13.11
CA ILE A 92 12.74 -0.43 13.03
C ILE A 92 13.86 0.61 12.89
N ASN A 93 13.66 1.63 12.06
CA ASN A 93 14.64 2.70 11.87
C ASN A 93 14.86 3.50 13.16
N LEU A 94 13.79 3.83 13.89
CA LEU A 94 13.90 4.49 15.20
C LEU A 94 14.64 3.62 16.22
N GLU A 95 14.41 2.31 16.24
CA GLU A 95 15.13 1.38 17.12
C GLU A 95 16.62 1.30 16.76
N ARG A 96 16.96 1.25 15.47
CA ARG A 96 18.35 1.30 15.00
C ARG A 96 19.07 2.57 15.45
N VAL A 97 18.47 3.73 15.23
CA VAL A 97 19.05 5.02 15.66
C VAL A 97 19.29 5.06 17.17
N LYS A 98 18.36 4.52 17.96
CA LYS A 98 18.55 4.40 19.43
C LYS A 98 19.72 3.49 19.79
N LEU A 99 19.85 2.34 19.11
CA LEU A 99 20.97 1.41 19.34
C LEU A 99 22.31 2.03 18.95
N ASP A 100 22.37 2.73 17.83
CA ASP A 100 23.60 3.40 17.37
C ASP A 100 24.01 4.53 18.34
N SER A 101 23.05 5.33 18.81
CA SER A 101 23.31 6.37 19.82
C SER A 101 23.82 5.80 21.15
N GLN A 102 23.34 4.60 21.54
CA GLN A 102 23.84 3.89 22.72
C GLN A 102 25.24 3.32 22.51
N ARG A 103 25.55 2.82 21.31
CA ARG A 103 26.90 2.35 20.95
C ARG A 103 27.92 3.48 21.02
N ASP A 104 27.60 4.63 20.42
CA ASP A 104 28.47 5.81 20.46
C ASP A 104 28.72 6.28 21.91
N SER A 105 27.69 6.24 22.76
CA SER A 105 27.82 6.58 24.18
C SER A 105 28.68 5.58 24.97
N ASN A 106 28.55 4.27 24.67
CA ASN A 106 29.34 3.22 25.32
C ASN A 106 30.81 3.22 24.86
N ASP A 107 31.07 3.51 23.58
CA ASP A 107 32.42 3.63 23.05
C ASP A 107 33.17 4.83 23.65
N LEU A 108 32.46 5.95 23.89
CA LEU A 108 33.02 7.10 24.62
C LEU A 108 33.34 6.77 26.09
N GLN A 109 32.55 5.91 26.75
CA GLN A 109 32.83 5.48 28.13
C GLN A 109 33.96 4.44 28.24
N ARG A 110 34.27 3.70 27.16
CA ARG A 110 35.36 2.72 27.12
C ARG A 110 36.75 3.33 26.95
N ILE A 111 36.85 4.59 26.53
CA ILE A 111 38.12 5.32 26.48
C ILE A 111 38.47 5.72 27.92
N ASN A 112 39.15 4.84 28.67
CA ASN A 112 39.67 5.20 29.99
C ASN A 112 40.86 6.17 29.81
N PRO A 113 40.76 7.44 30.24
CA PRO A 113 41.82 8.42 30.04
C PRO A 113 43.11 8.05 30.78
N GLU A 114 43.02 7.36 31.91
CA GLU A 114 44.19 6.99 32.74
C GLU A 114 45.09 5.96 32.05
N THR A 115 44.51 4.97 31.35
CA THR A 115 45.30 3.94 30.65
C THR A 115 46.01 4.52 29.44
N ASN A 116 45.38 5.46 28.74
CA ASN A 116 45.99 6.14 27.60
C ASN A 116 47.09 7.11 28.03
N GLN A 117 46.89 7.85 29.12
CA GLN A 117 47.95 8.69 29.70
C GLN A 117 49.16 7.86 30.11
N THR A 118 48.95 6.75 30.82
CA THR A 118 50.04 5.85 31.23
C THR A 118 50.81 5.29 30.03
N SER A 119 50.11 4.92 28.95
CA SER A 119 50.75 4.39 27.73
C SER A 119 51.59 5.45 27.01
N ILE A 120 51.08 6.70 26.94
CA ILE A 120 51.81 7.83 26.37
C ILE A 120 53.05 8.16 27.22
N GLU A 121 52.92 8.17 28.54
CA GLU A 121 54.04 8.42 29.46
C GLU A 121 55.14 7.35 29.31
N ASN A 122 54.76 6.08 29.24
CA ASN A 122 55.70 4.97 29.01
C ASN A 122 56.43 5.09 27.67
N PHE A 123 55.73 5.53 26.61
CA PHE A 123 56.34 5.79 25.31
C PHE A 123 57.34 6.95 25.38
N ILE A 124 56.94 8.09 25.96
CA ILE A 124 57.83 9.25 26.16
C ILE A 124 59.07 8.84 26.96
N GLN A 125 58.90 8.04 28.02
CA GLN A 125 60.01 7.56 28.85
C GLN A 125 60.95 6.63 28.08
N SER A 126 60.41 5.77 27.22
CA SER A 126 61.20 4.89 26.34
C SER A 126 62.01 5.70 25.33
N VAL A 127 61.41 6.70 24.69
CA VAL A 127 62.10 7.61 23.76
C VAL A 127 63.19 8.41 24.48
N ARG A 128 62.91 8.96 25.67
CA ARG A 128 63.92 9.66 26.48
C ARG A 128 65.11 8.76 26.82
N THR A 129 64.83 7.52 27.23
CA THR A 129 65.87 6.54 27.55
C THR A 129 66.73 6.22 26.33
N TYR A 130 66.11 6.03 25.16
CA TYR A 130 66.82 5.78 23.92
C TYR A 130 67.71 6.96 23.52
N LEU A 131 67.17 8.18 23.54
CA LEU A 131 67.93 9.39 23.22
C LEU A 131 69.08 9.61 24.18
N PHE A 132 68.89 9.36 25.48
CA PHE A 132 69.96 9.47 26.46
C PHE A 132 71.10 8.47 26.17
N ARG A 133 70.76 7.21 25.88
CA ARG A 133 71.75 6.19 25.47
C ARG A 133 72.46 6.58 24.17
N PHE A 134 71.71 7.04 23.17
CA PHE A 134 72.24 7.48 21.89
C PHE A 134 73.22 8.65 22.04
N LEU A 135 72.86 9.66 22.83
CA LEU A 135 73.69 10.83 23.09
C LEU A 135 74.91 10.49 23.97
N LYS A 136 74.79 9.57 24.92
CA LYS A 136 75.91 9.05 25.72
C LYS A 136 76.91 8.30 24.82
N ASN A 137 76.43 7.38 23.98
CA ASN A 137 77.28 6.67 23.00
C ASN A 137 78.00 7.63 22.04
N LYS A 138 77.41 8.80 21.70
CA LYS A 138 78.05 9.83 20.90
C LYS A 138 79.19 10.57 21.62
N ARG A 139 79.13 10.72 22.95
CA ARG A 139 80.20 11.36 23.75
C ARG A 139 81.35 10.40 24.05
N ASP A 140 81.05 9.10 24.12
CA ASP A 140 82.03 8.05 24.48
C ASP A 140 82.78 7.48 23.25
N GLY A 141 82.60 8.05 22.05
CA GLY A 141 83.54 7.93 20.93
C GLY A 141 83.66 6.56 20.26
N ILE A 142 82.58 6.04 19.66
CA ILE A 142 82.67 4.97 18.65
C ILE A 142 81.92 5.41 17.38
N TYR A 143 82.67 5.75 16.34
CA TYR A 143 82.16 6.02 15.00
C TYR A 143 81.69 4.71 14.35
N PHE A 144 80.43 4.64 13.95
CA PHE A 144 80.00 3.76 12.86
C PHE A 144 79.72 4.64 11.64
N SER A 145 80.60 4.54 10.65
CA SER A 145 80.44 5.11 9.31
C SER A 145 79.23 4.49 8.61
N LEU A 146 78.40 5.34 7.98
CA LEU A 146 77.25 4.93 7.18
C LEU A 146 77.67 4.02 6.01
N LEU A 147 76.87 2.98 5.78
CA LEU A 147 76.43 2.58 4.46
C LEU A 147 74.90 2.51 4.46
#